data_AF-A0A2V4CZA1-F1
#
_entry.id   AF-A0A2V4CZA1-F1
#
_cell.length_a   1.000
_cell.length_b   1.000
_cell.length_c   1.000
_cell.angle_alpha   90.00
_cell.angle_beta   90.00
_cell.angle_gamma   90.00
#
_symmetry.space_group_name_H-M   'P 1'
#
loop_
_entity.id
_entity.type
_entity.pdbx_description
1 polymer ?
#
loop_
_entity_poly.entity_id
_entity_poly.type
_entity_poly.pdbx_seq_one_letter_code
_entity_poly.pdbx_strand_id
1 'polypeptide(L)'
;MYEPSEDSYLLRKQVKKYSKNKSFLDIGAGSGIQSEEAIKSNAKKVLAVDINNESIKILKLKNIPSIKSDLFEKVKGKFELIVFNPPYL
;
A
#
# COMPACT_ATOMS: atom_id res chain seq x y z
N MET A 1 13.52 -5.60 -4.62
CA MET A 1 12.08 -5.37 -4.36
C MET A 1 11.40 -6.71 -4.46
N TYR A 2 10.42 -6.99 -3.60
CA TYR A 2 9.65 -8.22 -3.68
C TYR A 2 8.65 -8.12 -4.84
N GLU A 3 8.70 -9.08 -5.77
CA GLU A 3 7.73 -9.16 -6.86
C GLU A 3 6.42 -9.77 -6.33
N PRO A 4 5.24 -9.25 -6.73
CA PRO A 4 3.97 -9.77 -6.26
C PRO A 4 3.83 -11.28 -6.48
N SER A 5 3.59 -12.02 -5.40
CA SER A 5 3.35 -13.46 -5.43
C SER A 5 1.91 -13.79 -5.00
N GLU A 6 1.60 -15.08 -4.83
CA GLU A 6 0.25 -15.56 -4.49
C GLU A 6 -0.34 -14.86 -3.25
N ASP A 7 0.49 -14.64 -2.23
CA ASP A 7 0.17 -13.88 -1.02
C ASP A 7 -0.36 -12.46 -1.30
N SER A 8 0.30 -11.77 -2.23
CA SER A 8 -0.03 -10.42 -2.66
C SER A 8 -1.38 -10.41 -3.37
N TYR A 9 -1.66 -11.41 -4.20
CA TYR A 9 -2.96 -11.54 -4.87
C TYR A 9 -4.08 -11.94 -3.91
N LEU A 10 -3.79 -12.77 -2.90
CA LEU A 10 -4.74 -13.13 -1.86
C LEU A 10 -5.16 -11.90 -1.04
N LEU A 11 -4.19 -11.09 -0.59
CA LEU A 11 -4.47 -9.84 0.12
C LEU A 11 -5.23 -8.84 -0.77
N ARG A 12 -4.87 -8.74 -2.05
CA ARG A 12 -5.55 -7.85 -3.01
C ARG A 12 -7.05 -8.11 -3.10
N LYS A 13 -7.48 -9.38 -3.03
CA LYS A 13 -8.91 -9.73 -3.00
C LYS A 13 -9.63 -9.13 -1.78
N GLN A 14 -8.97 -9.07 -0.62
CA GLN A 14 -9.53 -8.45 0.58
C GLN A 14 -9.52 -6.92 0.47
N VAL A 15 -8.46 -6.33 -0.07
CA VAL A 15 -8.40 -4.88 -0.34
C VAL A 15 -9.56 -4.45 -1.23
N LYS A 16 -9.82 -5.18 -2.32
CA LYS A 16 -10.96 -4.94 -3.22
C LYS A 16 -12.30 -4.90 -2.48
N LYS A 17 -12.49 -5.80 -1.52
CA LYS A 17 -13.74 -5.92 -0.75
C LYS A 17 -13.91 -4.82 0.29
N TYR A 18 -12.83 -4.38 0.93
CA TYR A 18 -12.92 -3.59 2.17
C TYR A 18 -12.45 -2.14 2.05
N SER A 19 -11.80 -1.73 0.97
CA SER A 19 -11.17 -0.40 0.85
C SER A 19 -12.11 0.73 0.40
N LYS A 20 -13.25 0.40 -0.22
CA LYS A 20 -14.21 1.40 -0.75
C LYS A 20 -14.59 2.43 0.32
N ASN A 21 -14.50 3.71 -0.05
CA ASN A 21 -14.81 4.87 0.80
C ASN A 21 -13.99 5.01 2.09
N LYS A 22 -12.92 4.22 2.27
CA LYS A 22 -12.06 4.29 3.46
C LYS A 22 -10.76 5.03 3.19
N SER A 23 -10.22 5.62 4.24
CA SER A 23 -8.81 6.01 4.32
C SER A 23 -7.94 4.75 4.46
N PHE A 24 -7.02 4.57 3.51
CA PHE A 24 -6.23 3.37 3.32
C PHE A 24 -4.74 3.65 3.47
N LEU A 25 -4.05 2.78 4.20
CA LEU A 25 -2.60 2.81 4.41
C LEU A 25 -2.00 1.46 4.02
N ASP A 26 -1.03 1.49 3.12
CA ASP A 26 -0.29 0.32 2.62
C ASP A 26 1.14 0.38 3.16
N ILE A 27 1.45 -0.45 4.17
CA ILE A 27 2.77 -0.53 4.78
C ILE A 27 3.60 -1.56 4.02
N GLY A 28 4.86 -1.24 3.70
CA GLY A 28 5.72 -2.10 2.90
C GLY A 28 5.19 -2.27 1.48
N ALA A 29 4.75 -1.17 0.85
CA ALA A 29 3.92 -1.20 -0.35
C ALA A 29 4.62 -1.83 -1.58
N GLY A 30 5.95 -1.88 -1.63
CA GLY A 30 6.71 -2.53 -2.68
C GLY A 30 6.35 -1.99 -4.07
N SER A 31 5.75 -2.85 -4.90
CA SER A 31 5.28 -2.52 -6.26
C SER A 31 4.01 -1.64 -6.28
N GLY A 32 3.31 -1.53 -5.15
CA GLY A 32 2.06 -0.79 -4.99
C GLY A 32 0.79 -1.56 -5.31
N ILE A 33 0.84 -2.89 -5.47
CA ILE A 33 -0.31 -3.70 -5.89
C ILE A 33 -1.55 -3.52 -5.01
N GLN A 34 -1.39 -3.37 -3.68
CA GLN A 34 -2.52 -3.15 -2.76
C GLN A 34 -3.05 -1.72 -2.88
N SER A 35 -2.16 -0.74 -2.91
CA SER A 35 -2.50 0.67 -3.15
C SER A 35 -3.25 0.88 -4.47
N GLU A 36 -2.82 0.23 -5.57
CA GLU A 36 -3.52 0.28 -6.85
C GLU A 36 -4.95 -0.26 -6.76
N GLU A 37 -5.13 -1.40 -6.09
CA GLU A 37 -6.45 -2.00 -5.92
C GLU A 37 -7.36 -1.12 -5.07
N ALA A 38 -6.82 -0.50 -4.01
CA ALA A 38 -7.57 0.42 -3.17
C ALA A 38 -8.06 1.64 -3.98
N ILE A 39 -7.20 2.22 -4.83
CA ILE A 39 -7.57 3.30 -5.76
C ILE A 39 -8.67 2.83 -6.72
N LYS A 40 -8.48 1.69 -7.39
CA LYS A 40 -9.48 1.10 -8.31
C LYS A 40 -10.82 0.80 -7.63
N SER A 41 -10.80 0.54 -6.33
CA SER A 41 -11.97 0.24 -5.50
C SER A 41 -12.60 1.49 -4.87
N ASN A 42 -12.20 2.70 -5.28
CA ASN A 42 -12.68 3.98 -4.78
C ASN A 42 -12.44 4.19 -3.27
N ALA A 43 -11.23 3.87 -2.80
CA ALA A 43 -10.79 4.32 -1.49
C ALA A 43 -10.82 5.87 -1.40
N LYS A 44 -11.23 6.40 -0.24
CA LYS A 44 -11.36 7.85 -0.02
C LYS A 44 -10.00 8.55 -0.01
N LYS A 45 -8.97 7.88 0.50
CA LYS A 45 -7.59 8.35 0.58
C LYS A 45 -6.67 7.14 0.58
N VAL A 46 -5.55 7.22 -0.12
CA VAL A 46 -4.51 6.17 -0.13
C VAL A 46 -3.19 6.81 0.26
N LEU A 47 -2.44 6.14 1.12
CA LEU A 47 -1.03 6.42 1.38
C LEU A 47 -0.24 5.10 1.34
N ALA A 48 0.76 5.04 0.49
CA ALA A 48 1.71 3.93 0.42
C ALA A 48 3.01 4.29 1.16
N VAL A 49 3.57 3.34 1.88
CA VAL A 49 4.78 3.54 2.68
C VAL A 49 5.75 2.42 2.41
N ASP A 50 7.01 2.78 2.17
CA ASP A 50 8.09 1.81 2.01
C ASP A 50 9.43 2.37 2.50
N ILE A 51 10.30 1.50 3.00
CA ILE A 51 11.67 1.86 3.41
C ILE A 51 12.61 1.96 2.19
N ASN A 52 12.29 1.27 1.10
CA ASN A 52 13.10 1.20 -0.10
C ASN A 52 12.86 2.39 -1.03
N ASN A 53 13.93 3.13 -1.35
CA ASN A 53 13.89 4.26 -2.28
C ASN A 53 13.35 3.89 -3.67
N GLU A 54 13.68 2.71 -4.19
CA GLU A 54 13.24 2.29 -5.53
C GLU A 54 11.73 2.04 -5.57
N SER A 55 11.17 1.43 -4.51
CA SER A 55 9.72 1.25 -4.36
C SER A 55 9.00 2.61 -4.35
N ILE A 56 9.54 3.60 -3.63
CA ILE A 56 8.99 4.96 -3.64
C ILE A 56 9.02 5.60 -5.04
N LYS A 57 10.09 5.39 -5.82
CA LYS A 57 10.14 5.89 -7.21
C LYS A 57 9.06 5.24 -8.07
N ILE A 58 8.87 3.92 -7.97
CA ILE A 58 7.86 3.17 -8.72
C ILE A 58 6.44 3.65 -8.36
N LEU A 59 6.15 3.79 -7.06
CA LEU A 59 4.85 4.29 -6.59
C LEU A 59 4.55 5.69 -7.14
N LYS A 60 5.53 6.58 -7.15
CA LYS A 60 5.40 7.93 -7.73
C LYS A 60 5.16 7.90 -9.24
N LEU A 61 5.87 7.04 -9.99
CA LEU A 61 5.64 6.86 -11.43
C LEU A 61 4.21 6.37 -11.73
N LYS A 62 3.62 5.60 -10.81
CA LYS A 62 2.23 5.13 -10.87
C LYS A 62 1.21 6.15 -10.35
N ASN A 63 1.64 7.37 -9.98
CA ASN A 63 0.82 8.41 -9.35
C ASN A 63 0.15 7.95 -8.03
N ILE A 64 0.79 7.04 -7.29
CA ILE A 64 0.32 6.58 -5.98
C ILE A 64 0.93 7.50 -4.91
N PRO A 65 0.11 8.18 -4.07
CA PRO A 65 0.61 8.98 -2.96
C PRO A 65 1.48 8.12 -2.03
N SER A 66 2.75 8.49 -1.87
CA SER A 66 3.72 7.65 -1.19
C SER A 66 4.76 8.45 -0.41
N ILE A 67 5.23 7.87 0.70
CA ILE A 67 6.32 8.43 1.52
C ILE A 67 7.35 7.35 1.86
N LYS A 68 8.62 7.73 1.90
CA LYS A 68 9.68 6.87 2.44
C LYS A 68 9.62 6.90 3.96
N SER A 69 9.39 5.76 4.61
CA SER A 69 9.41 5.61 6.07
C SER A 69 9.86 4.21 6.44
N ASP A 70 10.50 4.07 7.60
CA ASP A 70 10.48 2.79 8.29
C ASP A 70 9.10 2.66 8.96
N LEU A 71 8.36 1.61 8.58
CA LEU A 71 7.00 1.31 9.05
C LEU A 71 6.13 2.59 9.25
N PHE A 72 5.82 2.95 10.50
CA PHE A 72 4.94 4.06 10.84
C PHE A 72 5.66 5.37 11.22
N GLU A 73 7.00 5.41 11.25
CA GLU A 73 7.76 6.53 11.82
C GLU A 73 7.36 7.92 11.27
N LYS A 74 7.08 8.00 9.98
CA LYS A 74 6.68 9.26 9.30
C LYS A 74 5.20 9.29 8.92
N VAL A 75 4.42 8.29 9.32
CA VAL A 75 2.98 8.23 9.06
C VAL A 75 2.25 9.12 10.05
N LYS A 76 1.43 10.05 9.53
CA LYS A 76 0.63 10.97 10.35
C LYS A 76 -0.86 10.79 10.06
N GLY A 77 -1.68 10.92 11.11
CA GLY A 77 -3.14 10.85 11.04
C GLY A 77 -3.71 9.47 11.35
N LYS A 78 -4.98 9.26 11.02
CA LYS A 78 -5.71 8.01 11.23
C LYS A 78 -6.14 7.42 9.89
N PHE A 79 -6.20 6.09 9.84
CA PHE A 79 -6.63 5.32 8.68
C PHE A 79 -7.65 4.28 9.11
N GLU A 80 -8.64 4.04 8.27
CA GLU A 80 -9.74 3.08 8.53
C GLU A 80 -9.40 1.66 8.06
N LEU A 81 -8.47 1.53 7.11
CA LEU A 81 -7.92 0.25 6.68
C LEU A 81 -6.40 0.37 6.53
N ILE A 82 -5.67 -0.39 7.34
CA ILE A 82 -4.22 -0.51 7.24
C ILE A 82 -3.93 -1.94 6.78
N VAL A 83 -3.11 -2.09 5.75
CA VAL A 83 -2.62 -3.38 5.28
C VAL A 83 -1.11 -3.42 5.33
N PHE A 84 -0.59 -4.63 5.55
CA PHE A 84 0.84 -4.89 5.51
C PHE A 84 1.03 -6.30 4.99
N ASN A 85 1.76 -6.44 3.88
CA ASN A 85 2.29 -7.74 3.44
C ASN A 85 3.79 -7.79 3.76
N PRO A 86 4.18 -8.10 5.02
CA PRO A 86 5.57 -8.01 5.44
C PRO A 86 6.45 -9.06 4.76
N PRO A 87 7.78 -8.85 4.71
CA PRO A 87 8.69 -9.97 4.48
C PRO A 87 8.54 -10.95 5.64
N TYR A 88 8.09 -12.17 5.34
CA TYR A 88 7.79 -13.21 6.33
C TYR A 88 8.71 -14.44 6.20
N LEU A 89 9.69 -14.38 5.31
CA LEU A 89 10.72 -15.40 5.08
C LEU A 89 12.07 -14.93 5.63
#